data_AF-A0A354K6T6-F1
#
_entry.id   AF-A0A354K6T6-F1
#
_cell.length_a   1.000
_cell.length_b   1.000
_cell.length_c   1.000
_cell.angle_alpha   90.00
_cell.angle_beta   90.00
_cell.angle_gamma   90.00
#
_symmetry.space_group_name_H-M   'P 1'
#
loop_
_entity.id
_entity.type
_entity.pdbx_description
1 polymer ?
#
loop_
_entity_poly.entity_id
_entity_poly.type
_entity_poly.pdbx_seq_one_letter_code
_entity_poly.pdbx_strand_id
1 'polypeptide(L)'
;MKKTIFCGILAAIAVWIPLLLADAFDEFILNADATMAGLVFFGMPFAMLALYIRHNRKEKPGAKKLTVWLLSYALAFLQLWAVFWETEGELIIPQGVHSGFFNFNGIEYMFYGFSALCAFAALVLLYHAVILTAGLIRKHRSPRAD
;
A
#
# COMPACT_ATOMS: atom_id res chain seq x y z
N MET A 1 -5.85 21.27 -4.93
CA MET A 1 -6.25 19.98 -5.54
C MET A 1 -5.08 19.30 -6.24
N LYS A 2 -4.44 19.97 -7.22
CA LYS A 2 -3.30 19.41 -7.99
C LYS A 2 -2.18 18.81 -7.11
N LYS A 3 -1.72 19.54 -6.08
CA LYS A 3 -0.71 19.04 -5.13
C LYS A 3 -1.11 17.74 -4.44
N THR A 4 -2.38 17.61 -4.04
CA THR A 4 -2.91 16.41 -3.38
C THR A 4 -2.91 15.20 -4.30
N ILE A 5 -3.31 15.40 -5.56
CA ILE A 5 -3.28 14.35 -6.59
C ILE A 5 -1.84 13.89 -6.82
N PHE A 6 -0.93 14.84 -7.05
CA PHE A 6 0.49 14.56 -7.28
C PHE A 6 1.12 13.81 -6.10
N CYS A 7 0.83 14.20 -4.85
CA CYS A 7 1.29 13.46 -3.68
C CYS A 7 0.72 12.04 -3.59
N GLY A 8 -0.51 11.81 -4.04
CA GLY A 8 -1.10 10.47 -4.10
C GLY A 8 -0.40 9.58 -5.12
N ILE A 9 -0.15 10.12 -6.32
CA ILE A 9 0.59 9.43 -7.39
C ILE A 9 2.01 9.09 -6.93
N LEU A 10 2.74 10.06 -6.37
CA LEU A 10 4.10 9.84 -5.87
C LEU A 10 4.13 8.79 -4.75
N ALA A 11 3.12 8.76 -3.88
CA ALA A 11 3.03 7.74 -2.84
C ALA A 11 2.84 6.34 -3.43
N ALA A 12 2.07 6.19 -4.51
CA ALA A 12 1.92 4.90 -5.19
C ALA A 12 3.24 4.43 -5.80
N ILE A 13 3.95 5.31 -6.51
CA ILE A 13 5.28 5.02 -7.07
C ILE A 13 6.27 4.64 -5.96
N ALA A 14 6.27 5.38 -4.85
CA ALA A 14 7.13 5.12 -3.71
C ALA A 14 6.85 3.77 -3.02
N VAL A 15 5.67 3.18 -3.18
CA VAL A 15 5.38 1.81 -2.70
C VAL A 15 5.90 0.77 -3.67
N TRP A 16 5.79 1.01 -4.97
CA TRP A 16 6.27 0.08 -5.99
C TRP A 16 7.78 -0.07 -6.00
N ILE A 17 8.54 1.02 -5.80
CA ILE A 17 10.01 0.99 -5.78
C ILE A 17 10.57 -0.07 -4.80
N PRO A 18 10.25 -0.06 -3.49
CA PRO A 18 10.79 -1.04 -2.56
C PRO A 18 10.29 -2.47 -2.83
N LEU A 19 9.08 -2.64 -3.36
CA LEU A 19 8.58 -3.97 -3.76
C LEU A 19 9.43 -4.56 -4.90
N LEU A 20 9.68 -3.77 -5.94
CA LEU A 20 10.52 -4.18 -7.08
C LEU A 20 11.98 -4.41 -6.68
N LEU A 21 12.52 -3.58 -5.78
CA LEU A 21 13.90 -3.77 -5.29
C LEU A 21 14.04 -5.01 -4.41
N ALA A 22 13.04 -5.30 -3.57
CA ALA A 22 13.05 -6.49 -2.72
C ALA A 22 12.97 -7.76 -3.55
N ASP A 23 12.17 -7.72 -4.62
CA ASP A 23 12.14 -8.77 -5.62
C ASP A 23 13.47 -8.96 -6.35
N ALA A 24 14.04 -7.88 -6.91
CA ALA A 24 15.33 -7.98 -7.59
C ALA A 24 16.42 -8.58 -6.67
N PHE A 25 16.33 -8.32 -5.37
CA PHE A 25 17.22 -8.92 -4.37
C PHE A 25 16.94 -10.41 -4.17
N ASP A 26 15.68 -10.82 -4.11
CA ASP A 26 15.28 -12.22 -4.03
C ASP A 26 15.79 -13.01 -5.23
N GLU A 27 15.61 -12.49 -6.45
CA GLU A 27 16.02 -13.16 -7.69
C GLU A 27 17.55 -13.15 -7.88
N PHE A 28 18.19 -11.97 -7.85
CA PHE A 28 19.61 -11.87 -8.24
C PHE A 28 20.61 -12.14 -7.13
N ILE A 29 20.20 -12.07 -5.85
CA ILE A 29 21.12 -12.18 -4.71
C ILE A 29 20.81 -13.40 -3.86
N LEU A 30 19.53 -13.65 -3.56
CA LEU A 30 19.14 -14.77 -2.70
C LEU A 30 18.81 -16.05 -3.48
N ASN A 31 18.49 -15.95 -4.78
CA ASN A 31 18.01 -17.05 -5.60
C ASN A 31 16.87 -17.79 -4.88
N ALA A 32 15.88 -17.01 -4.45
CA ALA A 32 14.73 -17.45 -3.66
C ALA A 32 13.46 -16.78 -4.18
N ASP A 33 12.32 -17.49 -4.09
CA ASP A 33 11.05 -17.05 -4.70
C ASP A 33 10.47 -15.77 -4.12
N ALA A 34 10.47 -15.59 -2.79
CA ALA A 34 9.68 -14.52 -2.16
C ALA A 34 10.10 -14.14 -0.74
N THR A 35 11.38 -14.28 -0.38
CA THR A 35 11.81 -14.05 1.01
C THR A 35 11.74 -12.58 1.38
N MET A 36 12.51 -11.73 0.70
CA MET A 36 12.58 -10.30 0.93
C MET A 36 11.36 -9.59 0.36
N ALA A 37 10.90 -9.97 -0.84
CA ALA A 37 9.69 -9.47 -1.47
C ALA A 37 8.47 -9.70 -0.56
N GLY A 38 8.35 -10.90 0.03
CA GLY A 38 7.30 -11.22 1.00
C GLY A 38 7.35 -10.34 2.26
N LEU A 39 8.54 -10.15 2.84
CA LEU A 39 8.72 -9.29 4.02
C LEU A 39 8.34 -7.83 3.74
N VAL A 40 8.80 -7.28 2.62
CA VAL A 40 8.47 -5.91 2.22
C VAL A 40 6.98 -5.78 1.90
N PHE A 41 6.40 -6.78 1.23
CA PHE A 41 4.97 -6.86 0.96
C PHE A 41 4.12 -6.77 2.24
N PHE A 42 4.42 -7.57 3.27
CA PHE A 42 3.67 -7.52 4.52
C PHE A 42 3.92 -6.22 5.32
N GLY A 43 5.14 -5.68 5.27
CA GLY A 43 5.50 -4.46 6.01
C GLY A 43 4.95 -3.16 5.41
N MET A 44 4.84 -3.08 4.08
CA MET A 44 4.51 -1.83 3.38
C MET A 44 3.15 -1.22 3.74
N PRO A 45 2.05 -1.99 3.87
CA PRO A 45 0.77 -1.45 4.30
C PRO A 45 0.84 -0.73 5.66
N PHE A 46 1.64 -1.24 6.60
CA PHE A 46 1.83 -0.62 7.92
C PHE A 46 2.69 0.65 7.86
N ALA A 47 3.77 0.63 7.06
CA ALA A 47 4.59 1.82 6.82
C ALA A 47 3.75 2.95 6.20
N MET A 48 2.94 2.60 5.20
CA MET A 48 1.99 3.51 4.55
C MET A 48 0.93 4.03 5.52
N LEU A 49 0.39 3.17 6.39
CA LEU A 49 -0.53 3.60 7.45
C LEU A 49 0.14 4.59 8.40
N ALA A 50 1.38 4.34 8.83
CA ALA A 50 2.10 5.24 9.72
C ALA A 50 2.31 6.63 9.10
N LEU A 51 2.71 6.67 7.82
CA LEU A 51 2.84 7.92 7.05
C LEU A 51 1.50 8.63 6.88
N TYR A 52 0.45 7.87 6.57
CA TYR A 52 -0.91 8.38 6.46
C TYR A 52 -1.41 9.00 7.77
N ILE A 53 -1.21 8.33 8.91
CA ILE A 53 -1.57 8.84 10.23
C ILE A 53 -0.78 10.11 10.56
N ARG A 54 0.53 10.10 10.31
CA ARG A 54 1.40 11.28 10.53
C ARG A 54 0.93 12.47 9.69
N HIS A 55 0.62 12.26 8.42
CA HIS A 55 0.11 13.29 7.52
C HIS A 55 -1.24 13.82 8.00
N ASN A 56 -2.18 12.95 8.36
CA ASN A 56 -3.49 13.35 8.87
C ASN A 56 -3.40 14.17 10.16
N ARG A 57 -2.51 13.80 11.08
CA ARG A 57 -2.32 14.55 12.34
C ARG A 57 -1.70 15.93 12.11
N LYS A 58 -0.73 16.04 11.21
CA LYS A 58 -0.01 17.29 10.94
C LYS A 58 -0.84 18.28 10.13
N GLU A 59 -1.41 17.82 9.02
CA GLU A 59 -2.04 18.71 8.03
C GLU A 59 -3.55 18.84 8.24
N LYS A 60 -4.16 17.95 9.04
CA LYS A 60 -5.62 17.86 9.29
C LYS A 60 -6.43 18.08 8.01
N PRO A 61 -6.16 17.31 6.94
CA PRO A 61 -6.81 17.51 5.66
C PRO A 61 -8.32 17.29 5.81
N GLY A 62 -9.12 18.20 5.26
CA GLY A 62 -10.57 17.98 5.16
C GLY A 62 -10.90 16.74 4.33
N ALA A 63 -12.05 16.12 4.59
CA ALA A 63 -12.48 14.86 3.97
C ALA A 63 -12.28 14.82 2.45
N LYS A 64 -12.65 15.90 1.74
CA LYS A 64 -12.46 16.02 0.28
C LYS A 64 -11.01 15.83 -0.16
N LYS A 65 -10.04 16.47 0.53
CA LYS A 65 -8.62 16.33 0.19
C LYS A 65 -8.13 14.91 0.47
N LEU A 66 -8.60 14.31 1.56
CA LEU A 66 -8.25 12.95 1.94
C LEU A 66 -8.74 11.92 0.91
N THR A 67 -10.01 12.03 0.50
CA THR A 67 -10.61 11.17 -0.54
C THR A 67 -9.87 11.33 -1.86
N VAL A 68 -9.56 12.57 -2.28
CA VAL A 68 -8.79 12.81 -3.51
C VAL A 68 -7.40 12.18 -3.43
N TRP A 69 -6.71 12.29 -2.29
CA TRP A 69 -5.40 11.66 -2.11
C TRP A 69 -5.48 10.13 -2.23
N LEU A 70 -6.44 9.51 -1.53
CA LEU A 70 -6.66 8.06 -1.57
C LEU A 70 -7.02 7.55 -2.98
N LEU A 71 -7.92 8.24 -3.68
CA LEU A 71 -8.28 7.89 -5.05
C LEU A 71 -7.10 8.04 -6.00
N SER A 72 -6.32 9.12 -5.87
CA SER A 72 -5.15 9.34 -6.73
C SER A 72 -4.08 8.29 -6.49
N TYR A 73 -3.86 7.91 -5.22
CA TYR A 73 -2.99 6.80 -4.84
C TYR A 73 -3.47 5.48 -5.45
N ALA A 74 -4.74 5.11 -5.22
CA ALA A 74 -5.30 3.84 -5.69
C ALA A 74 -5.27 3.74 -7.23
N LEU A 75 -5.66 4.80 -7.95
CA LEU A 75 -5.65 4.80 -9.42
C LEU A 75 -4.22 4.69 -9.97
N ALA A 76 -3.26 5.44 -9.43
CA ALA A 76 -1.87 5.33 -9.86
C ALA A 76 -1.27 3.95 -9.54
N PHE A 77 -1.62 3.39 -8.39
CA PHE A 77 -1.18 2.07 -7.98
C PHE A 77 -1.73 0.99 -8.92
N LEU A 78 -3.04 1.02 -9.21
CA LEU A 78 -3.71 0.09 -10.12
C LEU A 78 -3.22 0.21 -11.55
N GLN A 79 -2.90 1.43 -12.02
CA GLN A 79 -2.33 1.62 -13.34
C GLN A 79 -0.98 0.91 -13.49
N LEU A 80 -0.09 1.03 -12.50
CA LEU A 80 1.18 0.32 -12.49
C LEU A 80 0.98 -1.20 -12.37
N TRP A 81 0.05 -1.63 -11.52
CA TRP A 81 -0.32 -3.04 -11.40
C TRP A 81 -0.80 -3.62 -12.74
N ALA A 82 -1.66 -2.89 -13.47
CA ALA A 82 -2.17 -3.32 -14.77
C ALA A 82 -1.07 -3.42 -15.84
N VAL A 83 -0.10 -2.50 -15.82
CA VAL A 83 1.08 -2.59 -16.68
C VAL A 83 1.85 -3.89 -16.39
N PHE A 84 2.09 -4.23 -15.12
CA PHE A 84 2.79 -5.48 -14.78
C PHE A 84 2.00 -6.73 -15.12
N TRP A 85 0.67 -6.67 -15.01
CA TRP A 85 -0.22 -7.75 -15.42
C TRP A 85 -0.11 -8.02 -16.93
N GLU A 86 -0.18 -6.97 -17.76
CA GLU A 86 -0.10 -7.11 -19.22
C GLU A 86 1.25 -7.63 -19.72
N THR A 87 2.30 -7.45 -18.93
CA THR A 87 3.67 -7.82 -19.31
C THR A 87 4.13 -9.14 -18.69
N GLU A 88 3.22 -9.87 -18.04
CA GLU A 88 3.50 -11.13 -17.33
C GLU A 88 4.72 -11.04 -16.38
N GLY A 89 5.00 -9.86 -15.82
CA GLY A 89 6.20 -9.61 -15.01
C GLY A 89 7.55 -9.61 -15.77
N GLU A 90 7.58 -10.01 -17.05
CA GLU A 90 8.82 -10.14 -17.84
C GLU A 90 9.55 -8.81 -18.06
N LEU A 91 8.86 -7.68 -17.92
CA LEU A 91 9.39 -6.38 -18.34
C LEU A 91 10.38 -5.75 -17.35
N ILE A 92 10.57 -6.30 -16.14
CA ILE A 92 11.40 -5.65 -15.12
C ILE A 92 12.44 -6.59 -14.49
N ILE A 93 12.05 -7.77 -14.00
CA ILE A 93 12.96 -8.71 -13.33
C ILE A 93 12.76 -10.10 -13.95
N PRO A 94 13.68 -10.59 -14.80
CA PRO A 94 13.60 -11.93 -15.35
C PRO A 94 13.57 -12.96 -14.22
N GLN A 95 12.50 -13.74 -14.17
CA GLN A 95 12.24 -14.71 -13.11
C GLN A 95 13.00 -16.01 -13.36
N GLY A 96 13.65 -16.54 -12.33
CA GLY A 96 14.31 -17.84 -12.36
C GLY A 96 13.30 -18.99 -12.24
N VAL A 97 13.61 -20.15 -12.84
CA VAL A 97 12.81 -21.37 -12.63
C VAL A 97 13.19 -21.99 -11.29
N HIS A 98 12.39 -21.71 -10.27
CA HIS A 98 12.61 -22.22 -8.92
C HIS A 98 11.65 -23.39 -8.63
N SER A 99 12.17 -24.46 -8.02
CA SER A 99 11.40 -25.67 -7.69
C SER A 99 10.81 -25.63 -6.27
N GLY A 100 10.49 -24.44 -5.76
CA GLY A 100 9.91 -24.23 -4.43
C GLY A 100 8.46 -24.72 -4.30
N PHE A 101 7.98 -24.86 -3.06
CA PHE A 101 6.63 -25.36 -2.73
C PHE A 101 5.50 -24.46 -3.29
N PHE A 102 5.81 -23.20 -3.58
CA PHE A 102 4.95 -22.24 -4.26
C PHE A 102 5.71 -21.66 -5.46
N ASN A 103 5.65 -22.33 -6.61
CA ASN A 103 6.12 -21.75 -7.86
C ASN A 103 4.94 -21.03 -8.52
N PHE A 104 4.91 -19.71 -8.38
CA PHE A 104 3.89 -18.85 -8.99
C PHE A 104 4.34 -18.30 -10.35
N ASN A 105 5.51 -18.69 -10.88
CA ASN A 105 5.97 -18.34 -12.23
C ASN A 105 5.82 -16.84 -12.55
N GLY A 106 6.21 -15.97 -11.60
CA GLY A 106 6.14 -14.51 -11.75
C GLY A 106 4.78 -13.87 -11.47
N ILE A 107 3.74 -14.63 -11.09
CA ILE A 107 2.44 -14.04 -10.70
C ILE A 107 2.43 -13.52 -9.24
N GLU A 108 3.50 -13.74 -8.47
CA GLU A 108 3.64 -13.22 -7.10
C GLU A 108 3.46 -11.69 -7.04
N TYR A 109 4.02 -10.94 -8.00
CA TYR A 109 3.84 -9.47 -8.09
C TYR A 109 2.38 -9.06 -8.21
N MET A 110 1.60 -9.87 -8.93
CA MET A 110 0.20 -9.59 -9.19
C MET A 110 -0.60 -9.74 -7.90
N PHE A 111 -0.30 -10.77 -7.10
CA PHE A 111 -0.89 -10.95 -5.78
C PHE A 111 -0.40 -9.91 -4.78
N TYR A 112 0.90 -9.63 -4.71
CA TYR A 112 1.48 -8.69 -3.76
C TYR A 112 1.01 -7.26 -3.98
N GLY A 113 1.00 -6.77 -5.22
CA GLY A 113 0.55 -5.42 -5.51
C GLY A 113 -0.90 -5.20 -5.08
N PHE A 114 -1.82 -6.01 -5.60
CA PHE A 114 -3.25 -5.83 -5.35
C PHE A 114 -3.62 -6.03 -3.88
N SER A 115 -3.06 -7.06 -3.23
CA SER A 115 -3.35 -7.32 -1.83
C SER A 115 -2.74 -6.28 -0.88
N ALA A 116 -1.59 -5.66 -1.21
CA ALA A 116 -1.01 -4.56 -0.43
C ALA A 116 -1.90 -3.31 -0.48
N LEU A 117 -2.47 -3.00 -1.65
CA LEU A 117 -3.46 -1.93 -1.79
C LEU A 117 -4.70 -2.20 -0.93
N CYS A 118 -5.26 -3.41 -1.00
CA CYS A 118 -6.41 -3.83 -0.20
C CYS A 118 -6.11 -3.78 1.32
N ALA A 119 -4.96 -4.28 1.74
CA ALA A 119 -4.52 -4.26 3.13
C ALA A 119 -4.37 -2.82 3.65
N PHE A 120 -3.73 -1.93 2.88
CA PHE A 120 -3.63 -0.53 3.24
C PHE A 120 -4.99 0.15 3.33
N ALA A 121 -5.89 -0.09 2.36
CA ALA A 121 -7.25 0.46 2.39
C ALA A 121 -8.02 -0.01 3.64
N ALA A 122 -7.95 -1.30 3.97
CA ALA A 122 -8.56 -1.86 5.18
C ALA A 122 -7.99 -1.22 6.45
N LEU A 123 -6.68 -1.05 6.55
CA LEU A 123 -6.02 -0.39 7.68
C LEU A 123 -6.45 1.07 7.83
N VAL A 124 -6.62 1.80 6.73
CA VAL A 124 -7.14 3.18 6.74
C VAL A 124 -8.59 3.23 7.24
N LEU A 125 -9.44 2.30 6.80
CA LEU A 125 -10.82 2.21 7.27
C LEU A 125 -10.89 1.90 8.77
N LEU A 126 -10.09 0.94 9.23
CA LEU A 126 -9.97 0.59 10.65
C LEU A 126 -9.51 1.79 11.49
N TYR A 127 -8.50 2.53 11.02
CA TYR A 127 -8.02 3.75 11.69
C TYR A 127 -9.14 4.78 11.90
N HIS A 128 -9.94 5.05 10.87
CA HIS A 128 -11.07 6.00 10.99
C HIS A 128 -12.19 5.46 11.86
N ALA A 129 -12.50 4.17 11.77
CA ALA A 129 -13.50 3.52 12.63
C ALA A 129 -13.12 3.64 14.12
N VAL A 130 -11.84 3.41 14.45
CA VAL A 130 -11.31 3.56 15.82
C VAL A 130 -11.44 5.01 16.31
N ILE A 131 -11.09 6.00 15.48
CA ILE A 131 -11.21 7.41 15.86
C ILE A 131 -12.66 7.82 16.11
N LEU A 132 -13.56 7.42 15.21
CA LEU A 132 -14.99 7.72 15.35
C LEU A 132 -15.57 7.09 16.61
N THR A 133 -15.28 5.81 16.84
CA THR A 133 -15.76 5.07 18.03
C THR A 133 -15.23 5.68 19.32
N ALA A 134 -13.93 6.00 19.38
CA ALA A 134 -13.33 6.68 20.53
C ALA A 134 -13.94 8.07 20.77
N GLY A 135 -14.26 8.81 19.71
CA GLY A 135 -14.95 10.10 19.80
C GLY A 135 -16.37 9.97 20.36
N LEU A 136 -17.13 8.98 19.90
CA LEU A 136 -18.48 8.70 20.40
C LEU A 136 -18.48 8.31 21.88
N ILE A 137 -17.54 7.45 22.30
CA ILE A 137 -17.39 7.05 23.71
C ILE A 137 -17.05 8.26 24.59
N ARG A 138 -16.13 9.13 24.15
CA ARG A 138 -15.78 10.36 24.89
C ARG A 138 -16.97 11.31 25.02
N LYS A 139 -17.73 11.50 23.94
CA LYS A 139 -18.95 12.33 23.93
C LYS A 139 -20.03 11.78 24.88
N HIS A 140 -20.17 10.46 24.95
CA HIS A 140 -21.13 9.82 25.87
C HIS A 140 -20.70 9.93 27.34
N ARG A 141 -19.39 9.85 27.63
CA ARG A 141 -18.83 9.99 28.99
C ARG A 141 -18.78 11.42 29.52
N SER A 142 -18.97 12.43 28.66
CA SER A 142 -19.12 13.83 29.04
C SER A 142 -20.49 14.31 28.58
N PRO A 143 -21.59 13.95 29.28
CA PRO A 143 -22.83 14.67 29.11
C PRO A 143 -22.55 16.12 29.51
N ARG A 144 -22.96 17.05 28.65
CA ARG A 144 -22.77 18.48 28.88
C ARG A 144 -23.30 18.83 30.27
N ALA A 145 -22.48 19.49 31.07
CA ALA A 145 -22.94 20.25 32.21
C ALA A 145 -23.54 21.55 31.63
N ASP A 146 -24.74 21.44 31.08
CA ASP A 146 -25.61 22.57 30.73
C ASP A 146 -26.73 22.62 31.77
#